data_AF-K1TTL7-F1
#
_entry.id   AF-K1TTL7-F1
#
_cell.length_a   1.000
_cell.length_b   1.000
_cell.length_c   1.000
_cell.angle_alpha   90.00
_cell.angle_beta   90.00
_cell.angle_gamma   90.00
#
_symmetry.space_group_name_H-M   'P 1'
#
loop_
_entity.id
_entity.type
_entity.pdbx_description
1 polymer ?
#
loop_
_entity_poly.entity_id
_entity_poly.type
_entity_poly.pdbx_seq_one_letter_code
_entity_poly.pdbx_strand_id
1 'polypeptide(L)'
;MSNHNMVPSMKQAKELKQISKERMLTYSEIDQICMNESTEKVQVQIPAKKLKQYFPDTYTKTQMEEIIFMLLASWAEREGKE
;
A
#
# COMPACT_ATOMS: atom_id res chain seq x y z
N MET A 1 27.15 -5.19 1.03
CA MET A 1 26.46 -6.50 0.98
C MET A 1 25.97 -6.70 -0.44
N SER A 2 26.39 -7.78 -1.10
CA SER A 2 26.11 -8.03 -2.51
C SER A 2 24.65 -8.45 -2.68
N ASN A 3 23.77 -7.53 -3.11
CA ASN A 3 22.34 -7.78 -3.36
C ASN A 3 22.08 -8.56 -4.67
N HIS A 4 22.90 -9.57 -4.97
CA HIS A 4 22.85 -10.32 -6.23
C HIS A 4 21.70 -11.33 -6.31
N ASN A 5 20.90 -11.47 -5.24
CA ASN A 5 19.78 -12.41 -5.16
C ASN A 5 18.39 -11.73 -5.15
N MET A 6 18.33 -10.43 -5.46
CA MET A 6 17.08 -9.70 -5.37
C MET A 6 16.26 -9.83 -6.66
N VAL A 7 15.04 -10.36 -6.53
CA VAL A 7 14.10 -10.51 -7.64
C VAL A 7 13.19 -9.28 -7.67
N PRO A 8 13.21 -8.46 -8.75
CA PRO A 8 12.37 -7.27 -8.83
C PRO A 8 10.88 -7.65 -8.95
N SER A 9 10.02 -6.86 -8.31
CA SER A 9 8.57 -6.91 -8.51
C SER A 9 8.17 -6.58 -9.95
N MET A 10 6.94 -6.90 -10.32
CA MET A 10 6.41 -6.59 -11.66
C MET A 10 6.41 -5.09 -11.98
N LYS A 11 6.26 -4.23 -10.96
CA LYS A 11 6.32 -2.77 -11.14
C LYS A 11 7.75 -2.31 -11.43
N GLN A 12 8.70 -2.78 -10.63
CA GLN A 12 10.14 -2.51 -10.81
C GLN A 12 10.62 -3.01 -12.18
N ALA A 13 10.21 -4.21 -12.60
CA ALA A 13 10.56 -4.76 -13.91
C ALA A 13 10.02 -3.92 -15.08
N LYS A 14 8.83 -3.32 -14.95
CA LYS A 14 8.28 -2.41 -15.96
C LYS A 14 9.08 -1.10 -16.04
N GLU A 15 9.52 -0.57 -14.90
CA GLU A 15 10.32 0.64 -14.81
C GLU A 15 11.73 0.44 -15.38
N LEU A 16 12.40 -0.66 -15.02
CA LEU A 16 13.67 -1.09 -15.63
C LEU A 16 13.57 -1.19 -17.16
N LYS A 17 12.49 -1.79 -17.66
CA LYS A 17 12.25 -1.93 -19.11
C LYS A 17 12.06 -0.58 -19.81
N GLN A 18 11.45 0.40 -19.14
CA GLN A 18 11.23 1.72 -19.71
C GLN A 18 12.56 2.48 -19.85
N ILE A 19 13.35 2.55 -18.77
CA ILE A 19 14.63 3.28 -18.75
C ILE A 19 15.67 2.60 -19.66
N SER A 20 15.61 1.26 -19.77
CA SER A 20 16.40 0.51 -20.75
C SER A 20 16.15 0.95 -22.20
N LYS A 21 14.87 1.19 -22.58
CA LYS A 21 14.53 1.67 -23.93
C LYS A 21 15.06 3.08 -24.19
N GLU A 22 15.15 3.89 -23.15
CA GLU A 22 15.68 5.26 -23.21
C GLU A 22 17.21 5.30 -23.24
N ARG A 23 17.89 4.14 -23.17
CA ARG A 23 19.35 3.98 -23.08
C ARG A 23 20.00 4.68 -21.88
N MET A 24 19.21 4.98 -20.86
CA MET A 24 19.69 5.65 -19.64
C MET A 24 20.05 4.66 -18.52
N LEU A 25 19.71 3.37 -18.68
CA LEU A 25 19.81 2.38 -17.60
C LEU A 25 21.25 2.15 -17.13
N THR A 26 21.59 2.70 -15.95
CA THR A 26 22.86 2.47 -15.27
C THR A 26 22.73 1.46 -14.13
N TYR A 27 23.85 0.89 -13.67
CA TYR A 27 23.85 0.02 -12.48
C TYR A 27 23.27 0.71 -11.23
N SER A 28 23.53 2.01 -11.07
CA SER A 28 22.96 2.79 -9.96
C SER A 28 21.44 2.88 -10.02
N GLU A 29 20.86 3.04 -11.22
CA GLU A 29 19.40 3.07 -11.38
C GLU A 29 18.79 1.68 -11.16
N ILE A 30 19.47 0.61 -11.59
CA ILE A 30 19.04 -0.77 -11.32
C ILE A 30 18.95 -1.00 -9.82
N ASP A 31 19.99 -0.63 -9.07
CA ASP A 31 20.00 -0.76 -7.61
C ASP A 31 18.89 0.07 -6.96
N GLN A 32 18.72 1.34 -7.37
CA GLN A 32 17.66 2.20 -6.82
C GLN A 32 16.25 1.65 -7.08
N ILE A 33 15.98 1.15 -8.28
CA ILE A 33 14.66 0.62 -8.63
C ILE A 33 14.38 -0.67 -7.89
N CYS A 34 15.36 -1.56 -7.81
CA CYS A 34 15.23 -2.80 -7.06
C CYS A 34 15.07 -2.51 -5.56
N MET A 35 15.91 -1.65 -4.98
CA MET A 35 15.91 -1.31 -3.54
C MET A 35 14.72 -0.47 -3.11
N ASN A 36 14.06 0.23 -4.03
CA ASN A 36 12.78 0.87 -3.74
C ASN A 36 11.74 -0.23 -3.50
N GLU A 37 11.60 -0.64 -2.24
CA GLU A 37 10.40 -1.33 -1.79
C GLU A 37 9.23 -0.46 -2.23
N SER A 38 8.50 -0.94 -3.24
CA SER A 38 7.26 -0.29 -3.59
C SER A 38 6.42 -0.34 -2.33
N THR A 39 6.23 0.80 -1.70
CA THR A 39 5.12 1.02 -0.76
C THR A 39 3.86 0.91 -1.59
N GLU A 40 3.53 -0.31 -2.02
CA GLU A 40 2.24 -0.64 -2.58
C GLU A 40 1.27 -0.19 -1.52
N LYS A 41 0.58 0.92 -1.82
CA LYS A 41 -0.41 1.48 -0.94
C LYS A 41 -1.45 0.39 -0.77
N VAL A 42 -1.40 -0.31 0.35
CA VAL A 42 -2.33 -1.40 0.64
C VAL A 42 -3.71 -0.76 0.70
N GLN A 43 -4.48 -0.95 -0.37
CA GLN A 43 -5.84 -0.45 -0.45
C GLN A 43 -6.78 -1.55 0.02
N VAL A 44 -7.40 -1.35 1.17
CA VAL A 44 -8.46 -2.23 1.67
C VAL A 44 -9.80 -1.69 1.20
N GLN A 45 -10.60 -2.53 0.55
CA GLN A 45 -11.98 -2.21 0.17
C GLN A 45 -12.96 -3.01 1.03
N ILE A 46 -13.91 -2.33 1.66
CA ILE A 46 -14.95 -2.95 2.49
C ILE A 46 -16.30 -2.83 1.75
N PRO A 47 -16.96 -3.94 1.39
CA PRO A 47 -18.26 -3.88 0.73
C PRO A 47 -19.33 -3.22 1.60
N ALA A 48 -20.05 -2.24 1.05
CA ALA A 48 -21.08 -1.49 1.78
C ALA A 48 -22.18 -2.39 2.39
N LYS A 49 -22.55 -3.48 1.69
CA LYS A 49 -23.54 -4.46 2.21
C LYS A 49 -23.06 -5.13 3.49
N LYS A 50 -21.78 -5.49 3.57
CA LYS A 50 -21.17 -6.09 4.76
C LYS A 50 -21.03 -5.05 5.87
N LEU A 51 -20.63 -3.82 5.51
CA LEU A 51 -20.48 -2.73 6.47
C LEU A 51 -21.81 -2.39 7.16
N LYS A 52 -22.89 -2.22 6.39
CA LYS A 52 -24.22 -1.88 6.93
C LYS A 52 -24.79 -2.86 7.94
N GLN A 53 -24.34 -4.12 7.95
CA GLN A 53 -24.80 -5.12 8.94
C GLN A 53 -24.37 -4.79 10.37
N TYR A 54 -23.35 -3.94 10.54
CA TYR A 54 -22.82 -3.56 11.85
C TYR A 54 -23.30 -2.18 12.32
N PHE A 55 -24.07 -1.47 11.50
CA PHE A 55 -24.54 -0.12 11.80
C PHE A 55 -26.07 -0.07 11.81
N PRO A 56 -26.68 0.81 12.61
CA PRO A 56 -28.10 1.09 12.52
C PRO A 56 -28.49 1.62 11.13
N ASP A 57 -29.69 1.28 10.66
CA ASP A 57 -30.21 1.75 9.35
C ASP A 57 -30.35 3.28 9.27
N THR A 58 -30.39 3.96 10.43
CA THR A 58 -30.47 5.42 10.53
C THR A 58 -29.14 6.12 10.30
N TYR A 59 -28.02 5.39 10.25
CA TYR A 59 -26.70 5.98 10.12
C TYR A 59 -26.42 6.37 8.67
N THR A 60 -25.93 7.59 8.52
CA THR A 60 -25.42 8.11 7.24
C THR A 60 -24.02 7.55 6.95
N LYS A 61 -23.59 7.66 5.69
CA LYS A 61 -22.23 7.28 5.28
C LYS A 61 -21.16 7.98 6.14
N THR A 62 -21.33 9.27 6.39
CA THR A 62 -20.38 10.08 7.18
C THR A 62 -20.27 9.57 8.62
N GLN A 63 -21.41 9.28 9.26
CA GLN A 63 -21.42 8.73 10.61
C GLN A 63 -20.76 7.34 10.68
N MET A 64 -20.97 6.49 9.67
CA MET A 64 -20.28 5.21 9.58
C MET A 64 -18.76 5.40 9.46
N GLU A 65 -18.30 6.33 8.60
CA GLU A 65 -16.88 6.64 8.43
C GLU A 65 -16.24 7.15 9.73
N GLU A 66 -16.88 8.09 10.44
CA GLU A 66 -16.40 8.63 11.71
C GLU A 66 -16.20 7.54 12.76
N ILE A 67 -17.19 6.66 12.93
CA ILE A 67 -17.10 5.55 13.89
C ILE A 67 -16.00 4.56 13.50
N ILE A 68 -15.83 4.24 12.22
CA ILE A 68 -14.76 3.37 11.74
C ILE A 68 -13.40 3.97 12.09
N PHE A 69 -13.18 5.26 11.82
CA PHE A 69 -11.92 5.92 12.16
C PHE A 69 -11.68 5.97 13.67
N MET A 70 -12.71 6.21 14.47
CA MET A 70 -12.61 6.18 15.93
C MET A 70 -12.20 4.79 16.44
N LEU A 71 -12.83 3.72 15.96
CA LEU A 71 -12.48 2.33 16.32
C LEU A 71 -11.04 1.98 15.92
N LEU A 72 -10.61 2.40 14.73
CA LEU A 72 -9.25 2.19 14.24
C LEU A 72 -8.22 2.99 15.04
N ALA A 73 -8.56 4.21 15.47
CA ALA A 73 -7.70 5.01 16.32
C ALA A 73 -7.51 4.35 17.70
N SER A 74 -8.59 3.92 18.35
CA SER A 74 -8.52 3.19 19.62
C SER A 74 -7.82 1.83 19.50
N TRP A 75 -7.93 1.16 18.36
CA TRP A 75 -7.15 -0.04 18.08
C TRP A 75 -5.65 0.29 17.94
N ALA A 76 -5.30 1.30 17.14
CA ALA A 76 -3.91 1.69 16.91
C ALA A 76 -3.20 2.17 18.19
N GLU A 77 -3.92 2.85 19.08
CA GLU A 77 -3.42 3.25 20.40
C GLU A 77 -3.14 2.04 21.30
N ARG A 78 -4.00 1.00 21.26
CA ARG A 78 -3.82 -0.22 22.07
C ARG A 78 -2.72 -1.12 21.56
N GLU A 79 -2.63 -1.31 20.24
CA GLU A 79 -1.63 -2.20 19.65
C GLU A 79 -0.22 -1.62 19.69
N GLY A 80 -0.07 -0.34 20.06
CA GLY A 80 1.22 0.32 20.08
C GLY A 80 1.85 0.25 18.70
N LYS A 81 1.38 1.10 17.77
CA LYS A 81 2.19 1.35 16.58
C LYS A 81 3.51 1.99 17.02
N GLU A 82 4.53 1.14 17.18
CA GLU A 82 5.95 1.53 17.23
C GLU A 82 6.32 2.38 16.02
#